data_AF-A0A920F5T9-F1
#
_entry.id   AF-A0A920F5T9-F1
#
_cell.length_a   1.000
_cell.length_b   1.000
_cell.length_c   1.000
_cell.angle_alpha   90.00
_cell.angle_beta   90.00
_cell.angle_gamma   90.00
#
_symmetry.space_group_name_H-M   'P 1'
#
loop_
_entity.id
_entity.type
_entity.pdbx_description
1 polymer ?
#
loop_
_entity_poly.entity_id
_entity_poly.type
_entity_poly.pdbx_seq_one_letter_code
_entity_poly.pdbx_strand_id
1 'polypeptide(L)'
;MTTSATNLVNMTANEIVGLLKKREVTPAELLDALRERISEVDNKVNALPTLCWERAYKDADKMSNLSLDERGILAGLPVAIKDLNPVSGVRSTWGRQSTEILCLRDLIAWLKIWKRKAG
;
A
#
# COMPACT_ATOMS: atom_id res chain seq x y z
N MET A 1 9.72 -7.15 -20.62
CA MET A 1 10.56 -5.97 -20.29
C MET A 1 10.56 -5.87 -18.79
N THR A 2 11.73 -6.02 -18.15
CA THR A 2 11.87 -5.89 -16.69
C THR A 2 11.81 -4.41 -16.33
N THR A 3 10.68 -3.97 -15.78
CA THR A 3 10.53 -2.61 -15.26
C THR A 3 11.39 -2.50 -14.00
N SER A 4 12.52 -1.81 -14.09
CA SER A 4 13.42 -1.59 -12.93
C SER A 4 12.66 -0.88 -11.79
N ALA A 5 12.94 -1.26 -10.54
CA ALA A 5 12.28 -0.74 -9.33
C ALA A 5 12.29 0.80 -9.24
N THR A 6 13.38 1.44 -9.68
CA THR A 6 13.53 2.90 -9.73
C THR A 6 12.52 3.58 -10.66
N ASN A 7 12.00 2.87 -11.67
CA ASN A 7 10.99 3.40 -12.58
C ASN A 7 9.62 3.45 -11.87
N LEU A 8 9.24 2.37 -11.18
CA LEU A 8 7.90 2.22 -10.59
C LEU A 8 7.58 3.30 -9.54
N VAL A 9 8.54 3.68 -8.70
CA VAL A 9 8.33 4.67 -7.63
C VAL A 9 8.14 6.11 -8.14
N ASN A 10 8.45 6.37 -9.41
CA ASN A 10 8.28 7.68 -10.04
C ASN A 10 7.01 7.78 -10.92
N MET A 11 6.29 6.68 -11.10
CA MET A 11 5.06 6.64 -11.89
C MET A 11 3.87 7.20 -11.11
N THR A 12 2.92 7.78 -11.84
CA THR A 12 1.65 8.22 -11.29
C THR A 12 0.75 7.03 -10.90
N ALA A 13 -0.19 7.26 -9.98
CA ALA A 13 -1.16 6.24 -9.59
C ALA A 13 -1.96 5.69 -10.79
N ASN A 14 -2.31 6.53 -11.77
CA ASN A 14 -3.04 6.10 -12.96
C ASN A 14 -2.21 5.18 -13.85
N GLU A 15 -0.92 5.46 -14.01
CA GLU A 15 -0.02 4.60 -14.79
C GLU A 15 0.13 3.25 -14.09
N ILE A 16 0.39 3.23 -12.78
CA ILE A 16 0.49 1.99 -12.00
C ILE A 16 -0.80 1.17 -12.06
N VAL A 17 -1.97 1.81 -11.90
CA VAL A 17 -3.27 1.13 -12.05
C VAL A 17 -3.44 0.57 -13.47
N GLY A 18 -2.96 1.30 -14.49
CA GLY A 18 -2.92 0.82 -15.87
C GLY A 18 -2.09 -0.45 -16.02
N LEU A 19 -0.86 -0.45 -15.47
CA LEU A 19 0.03 -1.62 -15.49
C LEU A 19 -0.58 -2.81 -14.74
N LEU A 20 -1.18 -2.58 -13.57
CA LEU A 20 -1.85 -3.61 -12.76
C LEU A 20 -3.03 -4.26 -13.51
N LYS A 21 -3.83 -3.46 -14.22
CA LYS A 21 -4.95 -3.97 -15.05
C LYS A 21 -4.45 -4.81 -16.22
N LYS A 22 -3.33 -4.43 -16.83
CA LYS A 22 -2.67 -5.19 -17.91
C LYS A 22 -1.84 -6.38 -17.38
N ARG A 23 -1.70 -6.52 -16.06
CA ARG A 23 -0.84 -7.51 -15.39
C ARG A 23 0.63 -7.39 -15.82
N GLU A 24 1.06 -6.18 -16.17
CA GLU A 24 2.46 -5.87 -16.51
C GLU A 24 3.32 -5.69 -15.25
N VAL A 25 2.66 -5.42 -14.12
CA VAL A 25 3.26 -5.42 -12.76
C VAL A 25 2.29 -6.10 -11.79
N THR A 26 2.85 -6.63 -10.72
CA THR A 26 2.13 -7.24 -9.61
C THR A 26 2.15 -6.33 -8.37
N PRO A 27 1.17 -6.46 -7.47
CA PRO A 27 1.20 -5.72 -6.21
C PRO A 27 2.46 -6.03 -5.37
N ALA A 28 2.98 -7.26 -5.45
CA ALA A 28 4.21 -7.65 -4.75
C ALA A 28 5.45 -6.90 -5.29
N GLU A 29 5.59 -6.78 -6.61
CA GLU A 29 6.68 -5.99 -7.23
C GLU A 29 6.62 -4.51 -6.83
N LEU A 30 5.41 -3.93 -6.71
CA LEU A 30 5.25 -2.57 -6.22
C LEU A 30 5.68 -2.44 -4.75
N LEU A 31 5.37 -3.44 -3.90
CA LEU A 31 5.80 -3.45 -2.51
C LEU A 31 7.32 -3.60 -2.39
N ASP A 32 7.95 -4.41 -3.23
CA ASP A 32 9.41 -4.57 -3.25
C ASP A 32 10.10 -3.26 -3.66
N ALA A 33 9.61 -2.59 -4.71
CA ALA A 33 10.13 -1.29 -5.14
C ALA A 33 9.98 -0.21 -4.05
N LEU A 34 8.85 -0.21 -3.34
CA LEU A 34 8.64 0.71 -2.21
C LEU A 34 9.54 0.37 -1.02
N ARG A 35 9.76 -0.91 -0.71
CA ARG A 35 10.64 -1.32 0.39
C ARG A 35 12.07 -0.83 0.16
N GLU A 36 12.58 -1.00 -1.06
CA GLU A 36 13.90 -0.49 -1.46
C GLU A 36 13.96 1.03 -1.27
N ARG A 37 13.01 1.77 -1.84
CA ARG A 37 12.96 3.23 -1.75
C ARG A 37 12.86 3.76 -0.31
N ILE A 38 12.02 3.12 0.51
CA ILE A 38 11.84 3.49 1.91
C ILE A 38 13.14 3.24 2.69
N SER A 39 13.83 2.13 2.43
CA SER A 39 15.10 1.82 3.10
C SER A 39 16.19 2.87 2.81
N GLU A 40 16.21 3.45 1.61
CA GLU A 40 17.18 4.48 1.21
C GLU A 40 16.89 5.86 1.83
N VAL A 41 15.61 6.19 2.02
CA VAL A 41 15.18 7.57 2.29
C VAL A 41 14.67 7.79 3.70
N ASP A 42 13.87 6.86 4.21
CA ASP A 42 12.99 7.14 5.35
C ASP A 42 13.75 7.26 6.66
N ASN A 43 14.99 6.74 6.74
CA ASN A 43 15.88 6.99 7.87
C ASN A 43 16.19 8.49 8.07
N LYS A 44 16.16 9.30 7.01
CA LYS A 44 16.39 10.76 7.08
C LYS A 44 15.10 11.56 7.16
N VAL A 45 14.03 11.07 6.55
CA VAL A 45 12.76 11.81 6.40
C VAL A 45 11.78 11.47 7.53
N ASN A 46 11.79 10.23 8.03
CA ASN A 46 10.89 9.73 9.05
C ASN A 46 9.39 9.97 8.69
N ALA A 47 9.03 9.69 7.44
CA ALA A 47 7.68 9.86 6.94
C ALA A 47 6.76 8.68 7.28
N LEU A 48 7.30 7.46 7.43
CA LEU A 48 6.53 6.23 7.64
C LEU A 48 6.93 5.54 8.96
N PRO A 49 6.57 6.11 10.13
CA PRO A 49 6.98 5.59 11.43
C PRO A 49 6.41 4.20 11.76
N THR A 50 5.37 3.77 11.04
CA THR A 50 4.82 2.41 11.18
C THR A 50 4.67 1.77 9.80
N LEU A 51 5.41 0.68 9.59
CA LEU A 51 5.40 -0.11 8.36
C LEU A 51 4.68 -1.43 8.61
N CYS A 52 3.78 -1.83 7.70
CA CYS A 52 2.97 -3.05 7.83
C CYS A 52 3.25 -4.02 6.69
N TRP A 53 4.52 -4.36 6.48
CA TRP A 53 4.96 -5.16 5.33
C TRP A 53 4.25 -6.51 5.24
N GLU A 54 4.30 -7.32 6.31
CA GLU A 54 3.67 -8.65 6.32
C GLU A 54 2.19 -8.59 5.89
N ARG A 55 1.45 -7.64 6.47
CA ARG A 55 0.04 -7.39 6.12
C ARG A 55 -0.12 -7.03 4.64
N ALA A 56 0.71 -6.15 4.11
CA ALA A 56 0.64 -5.72 2.71
C ALA A 56 0.87 -6.89 1.74
N TYR A 57 1.89 -7.73 1.98
CA TYR A 57 2.13 -8.91 1.14
C TYR A 57 0.99 -9.93 1.25
N LYS A 58 0.44 -10.13 2.45
CA LYS A 58 -0.73 -11.02 2.64
C LYS A 58 -1.96 -10.52 1.88
N ASP A 59 -2.18 -9.21 1.83
CA ASP A 59 -3.32 -8.64 1.09
C ASP A 59 -3.06 -8.63 -0.43
N ALA A 60 -1.81 -8.45 -0.87
CA ALA A 60 -1.38 -8.66 -2.25
C ALA A 60 -1.62 -10.11 -2.72
N ASP A 61 -1.27 -11.10 -1.90
CA ASP A 61 -1.48 -12.52 -2.20
C ASP A 61 -2.96 -12.88 -2.34
N LYS A 62 -3.80 -12.44 -1.41
CA LYS A 62 -5.26 -12.62 -1.52
C LYS A 62 -5.81 -12.05 -2.83
N MET A 63 -5.25 -10.94 -3.32
CA MET A 63 -5.68 -10.32 -4.57
C MET A 63 -5.36 -11.16 -5.80
N SER A 64 -4.24 -11.90 -5.78
CA SER A 64 -3.83 -12.78 -6.88
C SER A 64 -4.91 -13.82 -7.21
N ASN A 65 -5.73 -14.20 -6.22
CA ASN A 65 -6.84 -15.14 -6.36
C ASN A 65 -8.13 -14.51 -6.92
N LEU A 66 -8.20 -13.19 -7.07
CA LEU A 66 -9.36 -12.48 -7.62
C LEU A 66 -9.20 -12.21 -9.12
N SER A 67 -10.28 -12.40 -9.87
CA SER A 67 -10.38 -11.95 -11.27
C SER A 67 -10.30 -10.42 -11.38
N LEU A 68 -10.06 -9.89 -12.59
CA LEU A 68 -9.94 -8.44 -12.79
C LEU A 68 -11.28 -7.70 -12.60
N ASP A 69 -12.41 -8.37 -12.82
CA ASP A 69 -13.76 -7.84 -12.66
C ASP A 69 -14.26 -7.84 -11.20
N GLU A 70 -13.70 -8.73 -10.36
CA GLU A 70 -13.92 -8.73 -8.92
C GLU A 70 -13.07 -7.67 -8.19
N ARG A 71 -12.02 -7.19 -8.85
CA ARG A 71 -11.12 -6.14 -8.37
C ARG A 71 -11.74 -4.76 -8.58
N GLY A 72 -11.71 -3.90 -7.56
CA GLY A 72 -12.12 -2.51 -7.75
C GLY A 72 -11.02 -1.61 -8.30
N ILE A 73 -11.32 -0.32 -8.44
CA ILE A 73 -10.55 0.60 -9.28
C ILE A 73 -9.08 0.79 -8.88
N LEU A 74 -8.76 0.69 -7.58
CA LEU A 74 -7.40 0.83 -7.04
C LEU A 74 -6.78 -0.51 -6.66
N ALA A 75 -7.34 -1.61 -7.19
CA ALA A 75 -6.86 -2.95 -6.92
C ALA A 75 -5.41 -3.18 -7.36
N GLY A 76 -4.53 -3.21 -6.38
CA GLY A 76 -3.12 -3.58 -6.43
C GLY A 76 -2.19 -2.43 -6.03
N LEU A 77 -2.72 -1.21 -5.91
CA LEU A 77 -1.95 0.01 -5.68
C LEU A 77 -1.61 0.20 -4.18
N PRO A 78 -0.34 0.21 -3.77
CA PRO A 78 0.01 0.54 -2.38
C PRO A 78 -0.35 1.99 -2.03
N VAL A 79 -0.87 2.22 -0.82
CA VAL A 79 -1.28 3.56 -0.35
C VAL A 79 -0.78 3.81 1.06
N ALA A 80 -0.06 4.90 1.26
CA ALA A 80 0.28 5.40 2.59
C ALA A 80 -0.94 6.09 3.23
N ILE A 81 -1.19 5.81 4.50
CA ILE A 81 -2.32 6.38 5.25
C ILE A 81 -1.77 7.26 6.35
N LYS A 82 -2.26 8.49 6.46
CA LYS A 82 -1.87 9.41 7.52
C LYS A 82 -2.35 8.89 8.88
N ASP A 83 -1.51 8.98 9.91
CA ASP A 83 -1.80 8.59 11.29
C ASP A 83 -2.74 9.58 12.01
N LEU A 84 -3.85 9.91 11.34
CA LEU A 84 -5.02 10.62 11.86
C LEU A 84 -6.29 9.80 11.66
N ASN A 85 -6.17 8.65 11.02
CA ASN A 85 -7.24 7.69 10.86
C ASN A 85 -6.78 6.41 11.53
N PRO A 86 -7.47 5.97 12.60
CA PRO A 86 -7.07 4.77 13.31
C PRO A 86 -7.15 3.55 12.43
N VAL A 87 -6.36 2.54 12.80
CA VAL A 87 -6.06 1.34 12.02
C VAL A 87 -6.22 0.04 12.84
N SER A 88 -6.49 -1.14 12.25
CA SER A 88 -6.71 -2.46 12.82
C SER A 88 -5.39 -3.09 12.93
N GLY A 89 -5.07 -3.46 14.17
CA GLY A 89 -3.84 -4.15 14.45
C GLY A 89 -2.62 -3.32 14.05
N VAL A 90 -2.75 -2.00 13.93
CA VAL A 90 -1.61 -1.10 13.78
C VAL A 90 -1.77 0.02 14.77
N ARG A 91 -0.65 0.29 15.45
CA ARG A 91 -0.53 1.39 16.38
C ARG A 91 -0.89 2.70 15.69
N SER A 92 -1.73 3.49 16.33
CA SER A 92 -1.97 4.88 15.96
C SER A 92 -1.53 5.78 17.10
N THR A 93 -0.77 6.83 16.78
CA THR A 93 -0.20 7.76 17.76
C THR A 93 -0.84 9.12 17.71
N TRP A 94 -1.61 9.42 16.64
CA TRP A 94 -2.15 10.76 16.37
C TRP A 94 -1.07 11.84 16.30
N GLY A 95 0.18 11.45 16.01
CA GLY A 95 1.35 12.33 16.06
C GLY A 95 1.75 12.80 17.47
N ARG A 96 1.31 12.11 18.53
CA ARG A 96 1.63 12.43 19.93
C ARG A 96 2.63 11.44 20.52
N GLN A 97 3.47 11.90 21.45
CA GLN A 97 4.47 11.08 22.13
C GLN A 97 3.88 10.07 23.15
N SER A 98 2.65 10.25 23.63
CA SER A 98 2.10 9.41 24.70
C SER A 98 1.71 8.01 24.22
N THR A 99 2.04 7.01 25.04
CA THR A 99 1.92 5.57 24.80
C THR A 99 0.48 5.09 24.63
N GLU A 100 0.29 4.32 23.56
CA GLU A 100 -0.82 3.42 23.27
C GLU A 100 -2.23 4.00 23.18
N ILE A 101 -2.65 4.26 21.94
CA ILE A 101 -4.04 4.04 21.53
C ILE A 101 -4.01 2.87 20.55
N LEU A 102 -4.20 1.66 21.07
CA LEU A 102 -4.51 0.47 20.27
C LEU A 102 -5.91 0.66 19.71
N CYS A 103 -6.00 1.30 18.55
CA CYS A 103 -7.23 1.23 17.78
C CYS A 103 -7.24 -0.06 16.96
N LEU A 104 -8.44 -0.54 16.68
CA LEU A 104 -8.70 -1.70 15.85
C LEU A 104 -9.54 -1.25 14.61
N ARG A 105 -9.00 -0.63 13.52
CA ARG A 105 -9.34 -0.80 12.03
C ARG A 105 -8.66 0.07 10.88
N ASP A 106 -7.75 -0.52 10.03
CA ASP A 106 -6.87 -0.30 8.78
C ASP A 106 -5.73 0.77 8.40
N LEU A 107 -4.42 0.37 8.28
CA LEU A 107 -3.10 0.97 7.82
C LEU A 107 -2.31 -0.30 7.45
N ILE A 108 -1.80 -0.55 6.27
CA ILE A 108 -2.02 -0.03 4.94
C ILE A 108 -3.47 -0.40 4.52
N ALA A 109 -4.28 0.55 4.04
CA ALA A 109 -5.70 0.33 3.83
C ALA A 109 -6.00 -0.31 2.45
N TRP A 110 -6.05 -1.64 2.40
CA TRP A 110 -6.42 -2.40 1.20
C TRP A 110 -7.92 -2.74 1.11
N LEU A 111 -8.70 -2.67 2.21
CA LEU A 111 -10.00 -3.35 2.27
C LEU A 111 -11.25 -2.50 1.97
N LYS A 112 -11.22 -1.17 2.17
CA LYS A 112 -12.42 -0.32 2.02
C LYS A 112 -12.40 0.63 0.82
N ILE A 113 -11.27 1.24 0.50
CA ILE A 113 -11.14 2.11 -0.68
C ILE A 113 -11.39 1.32 -1.99
N TRP A 114 -11.18 0.00 -1.95
CA TRP A 114 -11.02 -0.88 -3.11
C TRP A 114 -12.33 -1.53 -3.55
N LYS A 115 -13.37 -1.50 -2.72
CA LYS A 115 -14.68 -2.05 -3.07
C LYS A 115 -15.56 -1.05 -3.82
N ARG A 116 -15.10 0.19 -4.00
CA ARG A 116 -15.81 1.17 -4.83
C ARG A 116 -15.63 0.79 -6.31
N LYS A 117 -16.70 0.26 -6.91
CA LYS A 117 -16.83 0.17 -8.36
C LYS A 117 -17.03 1.59 -8.90
N ALA A 118 -16.49 1.88 -10.08
CA ALA A 118 -16.84 3.11 -10.79
C ALA A 118 -18.35 3.06 -11.07
N GLY A 119 -19.07 4.08 -10.61
CA GLY A 119 -20.47 4.30 -10.99
C GLY A 119 -20.57 4.87 -12.39
#